data_AF-A0A8B7JFT9-F1
#
_entry.id   AF-A0A8B7JFT9-F1
#
_cell.length_a   1.000
_cell.length_b   1.000
_cell.length_c   1.000
_cell.angle_alpha   90.00
_cell.angle_beta   90.00
_cell.angle_gamma   90.00
#
_symmetry.space_group_name_H-M   'P 1'
#
loop_
_entity.id
_entity.type
_entity.pdbx_description
1 polymer ?
#
loop_
_entity_poly.entity_id
_entity_poly.type
_entity_poly.pdbx_seq_one_letter_code
_entity_poly.pdbx_strand_id
1 'polypeptide(L)'
;MRTIVLSLGLAQLCLLHVEAEDPGAAEIDKSKIAGKWHIVALASDSESYLHKKDELKMAMANISILENGTLKVSLAIPTSEGCKKSELIFKKTGVLGEFYHSERGNKTLQVMKTDYQSYAMIFASRVKDGKTLHMLRLYNRTPEVSQKITELFRKLAKELGFTDEMIKMLPSQEECGTEEP
;
A
#
# COMPACT_ATOMS: atom_id res chain seq x y z
N MET A 1 -25.95 47.81 -54.42
CA MET A 1 -25.14 46.61 -54.66
C MET A 1 -24.39 46.30 -53.38
N ARG A 2 -24.63 45.13 -52.79
CA ARG A 2 -24.15 44.73 -51.46
C ARG A 2 -22.70 44.26 -51.53
N THR A 3 -21.83 44.85 -50.74
CA THR A 3 -20.48 44.37 -50.45
C THR A 3 -20.58 43.13 -49.57
N ILE A 4 -20.09 41.99 -50.06
CA ILE A 4 -19.97 40.74 -49.31
C ILE A 4 -18.62 40.81 -48.58
N VAL A 5 -18.66 41.04 -47.28
CA VAL A 5 -17.50 40.93 -46.40
C VAL A 5 -17.47 39.48 -45.89
N LEU A 6 -16.54 38.69 -46.42
CA LEU A 6 -16.23 37.34 -45.93
C LEU A 6 -15.45 37.46 -44.62
N SER A 7 -16.15 37.39 -43.50
CA SER A 7 -15.56 37.34 -42.17
C SER A 7 -15.01 35.92 -41.88
N LEU A 8 -13.70 35.87 -41.67
CA LEU A 8 -12.95 34.71 -41.18
C LEU A 8 -13.42 34.39 -39.74
N GLY A 9 -14.31 33.41 -39.59
CA GLY A 9 -14.71 32.88 -38.29
C GLY A 9 -13.67 31.88 -37.78
N LEU A 10 -12.66 32.37 -37.06
CA LEU A 10 -11.69 31.53 -36.36
C LEU A 10 -12.44 30.79 -35.23
N ALA A 11 -12.75 29.50 -35.45
CA ALA A 11 -13.30 28.65 -34.41
C ALA A 11 -12.24 28.42 -33.33
N GLN A 12 -12.22 29.27 -32.30
CA GLN A 12 -11.46 29.01 -31.08
C GLN A 12 -12.08 27.80 -30.39
N LEU A 13 -11.48 26.62 -30.59
CA LEU A 13 -11.70 25.49 -29.71
C LEU A 13 -11.24 25.89 -28.31
N CYS A 14 -12.21 26.13 -27.41
CA CYS A 14 -11.97 26.10 -25.98
C CYS A 14 -11.47 24.70 -25.62
N LEU A 15 -10.16 24.53 -25.57
CA LEU A 15 -9.55 23.44 -24.81
C LEU A 15 -9.77 23.78 -23.33
N LEU A 16 -10.93 23.38 -22.81
CA LEU A 16 -11.05 23.13 -21.39
C LEU A 16 -10.11 21.96 -21.11
N HIS A 17 -8.89 22.28 -20.67
CA HIS A 17 -8.14 21.36 -19.85
C HIS A 17 -8.96 21.18 -18.58
N VAL A 18 -9.87 20.19 -18.60
CA VAL A 18 -10.22 19.48 -17.39
C VAL A 18 -8.95 18.71 -17.05
N GLU A 19 -8.13 19.34 -16.23
CA GLU A 19 -7.15 18.61 -15.45
C GLU A 19 -7.99 17.66 -14.59
N ALA A 20 -8.10 16.41 -15.04
CA ALA A 20 -8.67 15.37 -14.23
C ALA A 20 -7.69 15.20 -13.06
N GLU A 21 -7.97 15.88 -11.95
CA GLU A 21 -7.41 15.47 -10.66
C GLU A 21 -7.77 14.00 -10.49
N ASP A 22 -6.78 13.13 -10.69
CA ASP A 22 -6.87 11.73 -10.34
C ASP A 22 -7.27 11.67 -8.86
N PRO A 23 -8.46 11.17 -8.50
CA PRO A 23 -8.91 11.13 -7.11
C PRO A 23 -8.09 10.15 -6.25
N GLY A 24 -7.07 9.52 -6.83
CA GLY A 24 -6.34 8.38 -6.28
C GLY A 24 -5.27 8.70 -5.23
N ALA A 25 -4.81 9.94 -5.11
CA ALA A 25 -3.78 10.28 -4.14
C ALA A 25 -4.20 11.48 -3.29
N ALA A 26 -4.98 11.22 -2.24
CA ALA A 26 -5.10 12.18 -1.14
C ALA A 26 -3.79 12.20 -0.34
N GLU A 27 -3.36 13.38 0.13
CA GLU A 27 -2.18 13.50 0.97
C GLU A 27 -2.39 12.67 2.24
N ILE A 28 -1.57 11.62 2.41
CA ILE A 28 -1.67 10.74 3.57
C ILE A 28 -1.39 11.56 4.82
N ASP A 29 -2.33 11.56 5.76
CA ASP A 29 -2.09 12.08 7.09
C ASP A 29 -1.18 11.10 7.86
N LYS A 30 0.12 11.38 7.76
CA LYS A 30 1.19 10.57 8.34
C LYS A 30 1.07 10.44 9.86
N SER A 31 0.52 11.45 10.52
CA SER A 31 0.34 11.42 11.97
C SER A 31 -0.73 10.38 12.35
N LYS A 32 -1.78 10.25 11.53
CA LYS A 32 -2.89 9.34 11.80
C LYS A 32 -2.58 7.88 11.45
N ILE A 33 -1.65 7.61 10.51
CA ILE A 33 -1.25 6.24 10.18
C ILE A 33 -0.28 5.63 11.20
N ALA A 34 0.32 6.44 12.07
CA ALA A 34 1.25 5.97 13.08
C ALA A 34 0.60 5.01 14.10
N GLY A 35 1.44 4.24 14.79
CA GLY A 35 1.07 3.30 15.84
C GLY A 35 1.08 1.83 15.40
N LYS A 36 0.50 0.99 16.26
CA LYS A 36 0.45 -0.47 16.11
C LYS A 36 -0.61 -0.90 15.10
N TRP A 37 -0.30 -1.97 14.37
CA TRP A 37 -1.14 -2.58 13.36
C TRP A 37 -0.91 -4.09 13.30
N HIS A 38 -1.97 -4.83 12.97
CA HIS A 38 -1.95 -6.25 12.64
C HIS A 38 -1.98 -6.38 11.11
N ILE A 39 -1.05 -7.14 10.55
CA ILE A 39 -1.09 -7.50 9.12
C ILE A 39 -1.93 -8.76 9.02
N VAL A 40 -3.17 -8.59 8.56
CA VAL A 40 -4.22 -9.62 8.61
C VAL A 40 -4.50 -10.26 7.24
N ALA A 41 -4.01 -9.66 6.15
CA ALA A 41 -4.12 -10.24 4.82
C ALA A 41 -2.99 -9.79 3.89
N LEU A 42 -2.67 -10.63 2.90
CA LEU A 42 -1.64 -10.40 1.89
C LEU A 42 -2.16 -10.81 0.51
N ALA A 43 -1.67 -10.12 -0.53
CA ALA A 43 -1.71 -10.57 -1.90
C ALA A 43 -0.33 -10.34 -2.53
N SER A 44 0.27 -11.31 -3.21
CA SER A 44 1.58 -11.13 -3.86
C SER A 44 1.80 -12.09 -5.03
N ASP A 45 2.53 -11.62 -6.03
CA ASP A 45 2.96 -12.36 -7.23
C ASP A 45 4.32 -13.06 -7.04
N SER A 46 4.94 -12.92 -5.87
CA SER A 46 6.27 -13.48 -5.59
C SER A 46 6.20 -15.01 -5.42
N GLU A 47 6.97 -15.76 -6.21
CA GLU A 47 7.07 -17.23 -6.13
C GLU A 47 7.37 -17.73 -4.70
N SER A 48 8.32 -17.08 -4.01
CA SER A 48 8.65 -17.42 -2.61
C SER A 48 7.49 -17.21 -1.64
N TYR A 49 6.61 -16.25 -1.92
CA TYR A 49 5.39 -16.04 -1.13
C TYR A 49 4.40 -17.15 -1.44
N LEU A 50 4.14 -17.44 -2.72
CA LEU A 50 3.20 -18.48 -3.12
C LEU A 50 3.56 -19.84 -2.53
N HIS A 51 4.85 -20.19 -2.50
CA HIS A 51 5.34 -21.44 -1.92
C HIS A 51 5.10 -21.56 -0.40
N LYS A 52 5.19 -20.44 0.34
CA LYS A 52 5.05 -20.42 1.81
C LYS A 52 3.72 -19.88 2.31
N LYS A 53 2.81 -19.52 1.40
CA LYS A 53 1.59 -18.75 1.67
C LYS A 53 0.74 -19.36 2.79
N ASP A 54 0.64 -20.69 2.81
CA ASP A 54 -0.23 -21.40 3.74
C ASP A 54 0.38 -21.58 5.14
N GLU A 55 1.68 -21.34 5.28
CA GLU A 55 2.39 -21.31 6.57
C GLU A 55 2.32 -19.91 7.23
N LEU A 56 1.93 -18.88 6.47
CA LEU A 56 1.92 -17.51 6.95
C LEU A 56 0.85 -17.31 8.02
N LYS A 57 1.24 -16.65 9.10
CA LYS A 57 0.38 -16.17 10.18
C LYS A 57 0.35 -14.65 10.22
N MET A 58 -0.60 -14.10 10.96
CA MET A 58 -0.71 -12.67 11.21
C MET A 58 0.61 -12.11 11.75
N ALA A 59 1.08 -11.01 11.18
CA ALA A 59 2.30 -10.33 11.63
C ALA A 59 1.95 -9.00 12.30
N MET A 60 2.84 -8.50 13.15
CA MET A 60 2.68 -7.22 13.82
C MET A 60 3.54 -6.17 13.15
N ALA A 61 3.00 -4.94 13.07
CA ALA A 61 3.72 -3.79 12.55
C ALA A 61 3.53 -2.58 13.48
N ASN A 62 4.57 -1.80 13.67
CA ASN A 62 4.49 -0.49 14.30
C ASN A 62 5.02 0.55 13.31
N ILE A 63 4.20 1.56 13.02
CA ILE A 63 4.53 2.64 12.12
C ILE A 63 4.85 3.89 12.95
N SER A 64 5.99 4.51 12.71
CA SER A 64 6.40 5.74 13.37
C SER A 64 6.91 6.76 12.35
N ILE A 65 6.66 8.04 12.62
CA ILE A 65 7.15 9.15 11.81
C ILE A 65 8.37 9.72 12.53
N LEU A 66 9.52 9.64 11.87
CA LEU A 66 10.78 10.23 12.35
C LEU A 66 10.86 11.70 11.88
N GLU A 67 11.93 12.37 12.32
CA GLU A 67 12.28 13.71 11.85
C GLU A 67 12.30 13.78 10.31
N ASN A 68 11.94 14.94 9.77
CA ASN A 68 11.83 15.21 8.33
C ASN A 68 10.76 14.38 7.60
N GLY A 69 9.83 13.75 8.33
CA GLY A 69 8.69 13.03 7.75
C GLY A 69 9.04 11.67 7.15
N THR A 70 10.17 11.10 7.57
CA THR A 70 10.63 9.74 7.25
C THR A 70 9.77 8.71 7.98
N LEU A 71 9.39 7.63 7.30
CA LEU A 71 8.53 6.59 7.84
C LEU A 71 9.39 5.41 8.34
N LYS A 72 9.34 5.09 9.63
CA LYS A 72 9.93 3.87 10.17
C LYS A 72 8.85 2.82 10.41
N VAL A 73 9.03 1.64 9.84
CA VAL A 73 8.14 0.48 10.00
C VAL A 73 8.92 -0.64 10.69
N SER A 74 8.57 -0.92 11.94
CA SER A 74 9.06 -2.09 12.68
C SER A 74 8.09 -3.24 12.47
N LEU A 75 8.58 -4.42 12.10
CA LEU A 75 7.80 -5.63 11.81
C LEU A 75 8.22 -6.75 12.75
N ALA A 76 7.25 -7.52 13.23
CA ALA A 76 7.46 -8.77 13.92
C ALA A 76 6.65 -9.86 13.21
N ILE A 77 7.35 -10.80 12.60
CA ILE A 77 6.78 -11.83 11.72
C ILE A 77 6.99 -13.19 12.36
N PRO A 78 5.92 -13.95 12.67
CA PRO A 78 6.06 -15.33 13.11
C PRO A 78 6.68 -16.20 12.01
N THR A 79 7.68 -17.00 12.37
CA THR A 79 8.27 -18.03 11.51
C THR A 79 8.38 -19.34 12.28
N SER A 80 8.72 -20.43 11.59
CA SER A 80 9.03 -21.73 12.21
C SER A 80 10.22 -21.68 13.18
N GLU A 81 11.09 -20.68 13.04
CA GLU A 81 12.28 -20.47 13.87
C GLU A 81 12.02 -19.48 15.03
N GLY A 82 10.79 -18.98 15.16
CA GLY A 82 10.38 -18.01 16.18
C GLY A 82 9.95 -16.66 15.60
N CYS A 83 9.88 -15.64 16.45
CA CYS A 83 9.43 -14.31 16.06
C CYS A 83 10.57 -13.50 15.44
N LYS A 84 10.54 -13.31 14.12
CA LYS A 84 11.55 -12.52 13.40
C LYS A 84 11.19 -11.04 13.39
N LYS A 85 11.99 -10.23 14.08
CA LYS A 85 11.86 -8.77 14.10
C LYS A 85 12.73 -8.12 13.02
N SER A 86 12.24 -7.04 12.42
CA SER A 86 13.01 -6.23 11.46
C SER A 86 12.50 -4.79 11.42
N GLU A 87 13.37 -3.86 11.07
CA GLU A 87 13.00 -2.47 10.85
C GLU A 87 13.28 -2.04 9.40
N LEU A 88 12.42 -1.18 8.87
CA LEU A 88 12.51 -0.62 7.53
C LEU A 88 12.30 0.89 7.63
N ILE A 89 13.22 1.66 7.06
CA ILE A 89 13.15 3.13 7.06
C ILE A 89 12.86 3.59 5.63
N PHE A 90 11.72 4.22 5.40
CA PHE A 90 11.34 4.73 4.10
C PHE A 90 11.39 6.25 4.06
N LYS A 91 12.09 6.78 3.05
CA LYS A 91 12.17 8.22 2.77
C LYS A 91 10.99 8.62 1.89
N LYS A 92 10.53 9.86 2.05
CA LYS A 92 9.50 10.45 1.18
C LYS A 92 10.05 10.55 -0.26
N THR A 93 9.20 10.30 -1.26
CA THR A 93 9.51 10.63 -2.66
C THR A 93 8.76 11.90 -3.10
N GLY A 94 8.97 12.33 -4.34
CA GLY A 94 8.18 13.41 -4.93
C GLY A 94 6.72 13.04 -5.21
N VAL A 95 6.38 11.74 -5.16
CA VAL A 95 5.03 11.22 -5.44
C VAL A 95 4.23 11.15 -4.14
N LEU A 96 2.98 11.63 -4.19
CA LEU A 96 2.14 11.72 -3.02
C LEU A 96 1.77 10.34 -2.47
N GLY A 97 1.95 10.14 -1.17
CA GLY A 97 1.66 8.88 -0.49
C GLY A 97 2.64 7.74 -0.79
N GLU A 98 3.68 8.01 -1.59
CA GLU A 98 4.75 7.08 -1.89
C GLU A 98 5.95 7.26 -0.95
N PHE A 99 6.50 6.14 -0.49
CA PHE A 99 7.72 6.10 0.29
C PHE A 99 8.70 5.10 -0.33
N TYR A 100 9.98 5.44 -0.29
CA TYR A 100 11.05 4.68 -0.94
C TYR A 100 12.11 4.22 0.05
N HIS A 101 12.56 2.98 -0.12
CA HIS A 101 13.66 2.39 0.63
C HIS A 101 14.73 1.87 -0.33
N SER A 102 15.87 2.56 -0.34
CA SER A 102 17.01 2.29 -1.24
C SER A 102 17.83 1.06 -0.84
N GLU A 103 17.92 0.73 0.45
CA GLU A 103 18.91 -0.25 0.95
C GLU A 103 18.49 -1.73 0.75
N ARG A 104 17.21 -2.02 0.46
CA ARG A 104 16.74 -3.37 0.11
C ARG A 104 15.97 -3.40 -1.20
N GLY A 105 16.68 -3.32 -2.32
CA GLY A 105 16.17 -3.66 -3.66
C GLY A 105 15.08 -2.73 -4.18
N ASN A 106 15.27 -1.41 -4.02
CA ASN A 106 14.37 -0.37 -4.55
C ASN A 106 12.90 -0.64 -4.21
N LYS A 107 12.59 -0.67 -2.91
CA LYS A 107 11.23 -0.94 -2.45
C LYS A 107 10.43 0.35 -2.34
N THR A 108 9.26 0.39 -2.97
CA THR A 108 8.26 1.45 -2.78
C THR A 108 7.11 0.98 -1.91
N LEU A 109 6.49 1.90 -1.19
CA LEU A 109 5.23 1.72 -0.48
C LEU A 109 4.26 2.82 -0.90
N GLN A 110 3.02 2.45 -1.18
CA GLN A 110 1.92 3.36 -1.45
C GLN A 110 0.71 2.96 -0.60
N VAL A 111 0.14 3.90 0.14
CA VAL A 111 -1.11 3.64 0.86
C VAL A 111 -2.27 3.87 -0.11
N MET A 112 -2.98 2.79 -0.44
CA MET A 112 -4.03 2.78 -1.45
C MET A 112 -5.39 3.22 -0.88
N LYS A 113 -5.71 2.73 0.33
CA LYS A 113 -6.96 3.01 1.04
C LYS A 113 -6.72 2.96 2.53
N THR A 114 -7.28 3.88 3.30
CA THR A 114 -7.18 3.88 4.76
C THR A 114 -8.28 4.76 5.34
N ASP A 115 -8.81 4.38 6.50
CA ASP A 115 -9.58 5.27 7.36
C ASP A 115 -8.79 5.70 8.61
N TYR A 116 -7.52 5.28 8.70
CA TYR A 116 -6.56 5.49 9.78
C TYR A 116 -6.91 4.84 11.13
N GLN A 117 -8.20 4.68 11.41
CA GLN A 117 -8.75 4.23 12.67
C GLN A 117 -8.99 2.72 12.74
N SER A 118 -9.28 2.08 11.62
CA SER A 118 -9.56 0.65 11.58
C SER A 118 -8.64 -0.10 10.64
N TYR A 119 -8.42 0.38 9.41
CA TYR A 119 -7.62 -0.33 8.41
C TYR A 119 -6.75 0.59 7.55
N ALA A 120 -5.69 -0.01 6.99
CA ALA A 120 -4.93 0.55 5.88
C ALA A 120 -4.55 -0.56 4.88
N MET A 121 -4.71 -0.30 3.59
CA MET A 121 -4.28 -1.16 2.50
C MET A 121 -3.06 -0.54 1.84
N ILE A 122 -1.91 -1.21 1.97
CA ILE A 122 -0.62 -0.68 1.51
C ILE A 122 -0.11 -1.58 0.40
N PHE A 123 0.08 -0.99 -0.78
CA PHE A 123 0.73 -1.62 -1.91
C PHE A 123 2.24 -1.42 -1.81
N ALA A 124 3.00 -2.45 -2.12
CA ALA A 124 4.44 -2.45 -2.10
C ALA A 124 4.96 -3.01 -3.42
N SER A 125 5.92 -2.33 -4.03
CA SER A 125 6.69 -2.85 -5.15
C SER A 125 8.16 -2.98 -4.74
N ARG A 126 8.87 -3.97 -5.26
CA ARG A 126 10.33 -4.09 -5.11
C ARG A 126 10.93 -4.70 -6.37
N VAL A 127 12.14 -4.29 -6.70
CA VAL A 127 12.91 -4.94 -7.78
C VAL A 127 13.84 -5.96 -7.15
N LYS A 128 13.73 -7.22 -7.60
CA LYS A 128 14.59 -8.31 -7.17
C LYS A 128 14.97 -9.16 -8.37
N ASP A 129 16.27 -9.40 -8.56
CA ASP A 129 16.81 -10.25 -9.64
C ASP A 129 16.30 -9.83 -11.04
N GLY A 130 16.20 -8.51 -11.28
CA GLY A 130 15.71 -7.93 -12.54
C GLY A 130 14.19 -8.00 -12.75
N LYS A 131 13.44 -8.58 -11.80
CA LYS A 131 11.98 -8.64 -11.82
C LYS A 131 11.37 -7.68 -10.80
N THR A 132 10.28 -7.01 -11.18
CA THR A 132 9.46 -6.23 -10.25
C THR A 132 8.44 -7.15 -9.60
N LEU A 133 8.45 -7.19 -8.26
CA LEU A 133 7.53 -7.99 -7.46
C LEU A 133 6.58 -7.08 -6.69
N HIS A 134 5.31 -7.47 -6.62
CA HIS A 134 4.24 -6.69 -6.03
C HIS A 134 3.66 -7.38 -4.80
N MET A 135 3.20 -6.58 -3.85
CA MET A 135 2.50 -7.07 -2.68
C MET A 135 1.50 -6.04 -2.16
N LEU A 136 0.24 -6.46 -2.01
CA LEU A 136 -0.76 -5.71 -1.25
C LEU A 136 -0.85 -6.29 0.16
N ARG A 137 -0.86 -5.42 1.18
CA ARG A 137 -1.05 -5.81 2.58
C ARG A 137 -2.27 -5.11 3.17
N LEU A 138 -3.07 -5.85 3.93
CA LEU A 138 -4.11 -5.30 4.79
C LEU A 138 -3.59 -5.19 6.22
N TYR A 139 -3.50 -3.95 6.69
CA TYR A 139 -3.24 -3.60 8.08
C TYR A 139 -4.57 -3.32 8.77
N ASN A 140 -4.77 -3.85 9.96
CA ASN A 140 -5.95 -3.63 10.79
C ASN A 140 -5.54 -3.28 12.22
N ARG A 141 -6.26 -2.38 12.90
CA ARG A 141 -5.91 -1.98 14.28
C ARG A 141 -6.12 -3.11 15.29
N THR A 142 -7.08 -4.00 15.03
CA THR A 142 -7.36 -5.21 15.82
C THR A 142 -6.97 -6.48 15.06
N PRO A 143 -6.84 -7.63 15.72
CA PRO A 143 -6.66 -8.92 15.04
C PRO A 143 -7.86 -9.27 14.14
N GLU A 144 -9.08 -8.97 14.59
CA GLU A 144 -10.32 -9.29 13.88
C GLU A 144 -10.62 -8.25 12.81
N VAL A 145 -10.73 -8.69 11.56
CA VAL A 145 -11.11 -7.86 10.41
C VAL A 145 -12.57 -8.07 10.05
N SER A 146 -13.30 -6.98 9.81
CA SER A 146 -14.71 -7.06 9.39
C SER A 146 -14.87 -7.67 8.00
N GLN A 147 -16.03 -8.25 7.72
CA GLN A 147 -16.36 -8.78 6.39
C GLN A 147 -16.29 -7.68 5.32
N LYS A 148 -16.80 -6.48 5.61
CA LYS A 148 -16.77 -5.33 4.70
C LYS A 148 -15.34 -4.96 4.27
N ILE A 149 -14.39 -4.90 5.22
CA ILE A 149 -12.99 -4.58 4.93
C ILE A 149 -12.33 -5.73 4.16
N THR A 150 -12.66 -6.98 4.51
CA THR A 150 -12.18 -8.17 3.79
C THR A 150 -12.60 -8.17 2.32
N GLU A 151 -13.87 -7.88 2.03
CA GLU A 151 -14.39 -7.77 0.67
C GLU A 151 -13.75 -6.62 -0.10
N LEU A 152 -13.57 -5.47 0.56
CA LEU A 152 -12.86 -4.32 -0.03
C LEU A 152 -11.41 -4.67 -0.40
N PHE A 153 -10.71 -5.42 0.45
CA PHE A 153 -9.34 -5.87 0.19
C PHE A 153 -9.28 -6.80 -1.01
N ARG A 154 -10.17 -7.80 -1.08
CA ARG A 154 -10.23 -8.72 -2.23
C ARG A 154 -10.54 -7.98 -3.52
N LYS A 155 -11.49 -7.04 -3.49
CA LYS A 155 -11.83 -6.21 -4.65
C LYS A 155 -10.60 -5.42 -5.14
N LEU A 156 -9.93 -4.71 -4.24
CA LEU A 156 -8.73 -3.95 -4.59
C LEU A 156 -7.61 -4.86 -5.10
N ALA A 157 -7.40 -6.03 -4.50
CA ALA A 157 -6.39 -6.98 -4.96
C ALA A 157 -6.66 -7.44 -6.40
N LYS A 158 -7.93 -7.69 -6.75
CA LYS A 158 -8.35 -8.06 -8.11
C LYS A 158 -8.16 -6.92 -9.11
N GLU A 159 -8.51 -5.69 -8.72
CA GLU A 159 -8.27 -4.48 -9.52
C GLU A 159 -6.78 -4.27 -9.82
N LEU A 160 -5.90 -4.66 -8.88
CA LEU A 160 -4.44 -4.65 -9.03
C LEU A 160 -3.88 -5.89 -9.76
N GLY A 161 -4.74 -6.80 -10.24
CA GLY A 161 -4.35 -7.96 -11.04
C GLY A 161 -3.98 -9.22 -10.26
N PHE A 162 -4.15 -9.26 -8.93
CA PHE A 162 -3.90 -10.47 -8.15
C PHE A 162 -5.01 -11.51 -8.34
N THR A 163 -4.63 -12.79 -8.52
CA THR A 163 -5.57 -13.91 -8.58
C THR A 163 -6.01 -14.34 -7.17
N ASP A 164 -7.01 -15.22 -7.05
CA ASP A 164 -7.46 -15.70 -5.72
C ASP A 164 -6.38 -16.52 -5.03
N GLU A 165 -5.59 -17.25 -5.80
CA GLU A 165 -4.45 -18.03 -5.32
C GLU A 165 -3.35 -17.15 -4.72
N MET A 166 -3.21 -15.92 -5.21
CA MET A 166 -2.25 -14.94 -4.68
C MET A 166 -2.73 -14.32 -3.37
N ILE A 167 -4.02 -14.40 -3.04
CA ILE A 167 -4.63 -13.74 -1.89
C ILE A 167 -4.71 -14.69 -0.68
N LYS A 168 -4.30 -14.21 0.50
CA LYS A 168 -4.39 -14.96 1.76
C LYS A 168 -4.87 -14.05 2.89
N MET A 169 -5.96 -14.47 3.55
CA MET A 169 -6.29 -14.00 4.89
C MET A 169 -5.44 -14.78 5.89
N LEU A 170 -4.79 -14.07 6.81
CA LEU A 170 -3.82 -14.64 7.74
C LEU A 170 -4.52 -15.05 9.04
N PRO A 171 -4.31 -16.28 9.52
CA PRO A 171 -4.83 -16.69 10.83
C PRO A 171 -4.13 -15.91 11.96
N SER A 172 -4.88 -15.65 13.04
CA SER A 172 -4.37 -15.01 14.25
C SER A 172 -3.26 -15.82 14.93
N GLN A 173 -2.50 -15.13 15.78
CA GLN A 173 -1.41 -15.69 16.59
C GLN A 173 -1.24 -14.83 17.85
N GLU A 174 -0.72 -15.41 18.94
CA GLU A 174 -0.63 -14.75 20.25
C GLU A 174 0.81 -14.43 20.71
N GLU A 175 1.84 -14.92 20.00
CA GLU A 175 3.21 -15.04 20.54
C GLU A 175 4.20 -13.98 20.01
N CYS A 176 3.94 -13.35 18.87
CA CYS A 176 4.90 -12.48 18.18
C CYS A 176 4.42 -11.02 18.14
N GLY A 177 5.10 -10.14 18.89
CA GLY A 177 4.80 -8.71 19.00
C GLY A 177 5.97 -7.80 18.59
N THR A 178 5.67 -6.53 18.32
CA THR A 178 6.70 -5.51 17.99
C THR A 178 7.39 -4.91 19.22
N GLU A 179 6.88 -5.16 20.43
CA GLU A 179 7.54 -4.77 21.69
C GLU A 179 8.54 -5.86 22.12
N GLU A 180 9.63 -5.46 22.78
CA GLU A 180 10.37 -6.39 23.65
C GLU A 180 9.63 -6.52 24.99
N PRO A 181 9.57 -7.72 25.58
CA PRO A 181 8.98 -7.92 26.90
C PRO A 181 9.71 -7.13 27.99
#